data_AF-A0A2G5K2X7-F1
#
_entry.id   AF-A0A2G5K2X7-F1
#
_cell.length_a   1.000
_cell.length_b   1.000
_cell.length_c   1.000
_cell.angle_alpha   90.00
_cell.angle_beta   90.00
_cell.angle_gamma   90.00
#
_symmetry.space_group_name_H-M   'P 1'
#
loop_
_entity.id
_entity.type
_entity.pdbx_description
1 polymer ?
#
loop_
_entity_poly.entity_id
_entity_poly.type
_entity_poly.pdbx_seq_one_letter_code
_entity_poly.pdbx_strand_id
1 'polypeptide(L)'
;MSSIIVSFCSCQNKAKLSAKQSDEVATIHFSTQSFLDTTAENLEYTSELDMPDNQNLSISFELSAPLLKSLQKLEPTWSQEQLLQSGNFQFVIYVDDELAYTQNLQSGAGTVLSKTKQLEHRIPLMHPERIDFWGWYLWLRFMKMSGGEDLLSEGEHRLKIEVRPYVQSSELKIGSLLAQGELKVHVHEIPVDENLVAIQPIEANSGWPLSRSNFDSKKIEDLNKKIAQNKFEAITSLVAIKDGKLLLEEYFNGAERDTLHNTRSVGKSFASAIMGIAIEEGYIKDEQMKLGEFYNLKDYKNYSKAKENVTLKSLLTMSSGFTGDDDDYDSPGNEENMYPTEDWVKFALNLPMDHKKEIGKDYDYFTAGVVVLGDIIHKSVPKGLVSYSDKKLFAPLGIENYRWQYTPTKVGNTAGGLQLRSLDYAKFGQLYKNKGLWNSEQLLPELWVEKSLSKQVKQPYDESSFYGYLFWNRVYTVNNKDYEVAFCTGYGGNKIFIFKDIPFVIVITAQAFGIPYAHAQVDTMLVNYILPALLQTE
;
A
#
# COMPACT_ATOMS: atom_id res chain seq x y z
N MET A 1 -64.71 -27.40 49.08
CA MET A 1 -64.57 -28.80 49.53
C MET A 1 -63.60 -29.45 48.56
N SER A 2 -62.36 -29.81 48.87
CA SER A 2 -61.68 -30.00 50.16
C SER A 2 -60.19 -29.72 49.99
N SER A 3 -59.59 -29.13 51.02
CA SER A 3 -58.16 -28.90 51.21
C SER A 3 -57.53 -30.06 51.98
N ILE A 4 -56.28 -30.45 51.68
CA ILE A 4 -55.26 -31.00 52.63
C ILE A 4 -53.88 -30.70 52.01
N ILE A 5 -53.16 -29.64 52.42
CA ILE A 5 -52.10 -29.53 53.46
C ILE A 5 -50.84 -30.40 53.25
N VAL A 6 -49.81 -29.72 52.71
CA VAL A 6 -48.38 -29.62 53.07
C VAL A 6 -47.72 -30.71 53.94
N SER A 7 -46.54 -31.17 53.51
CA SER A 7 -45.41 -31.42 54.43
C SER A 7 -44.07 -31.10 53.75
N PHE A 8 -43.30 -30.22 54.38
CA PHE A 8 -41.91 -29.90 54.05
C PHE A 8 -40.97 -30.86 54.79
N CYS A 9 -39.94 -31.38 54.12
CA CYS A 9 -38.67 -31.67 54.77
C CYS A 9 -37.50 -31.61 53.78
N SER A 10 -36.40 -31.08 54.31
CA SER A 10 -35.18 -30.60 53.66
C SER A 10 -34.05 -31.62 53.78
N CYS A 11 -33.15 -31.65 52.77
CA CYS A 11 -31.68 -31.69 52.86
C CYS A 11 -31.02 -32.60 51.81
N GLN A 12 -30.29 -31.95 50.89
CA GLN A 12 -28.94 -32.27 50.36
C GLN A 12 -28.47 -33.74 50.37
N ASN A 13 -28.09 -34.29 49.21
CA ASN A 13 -26.67 -34.27 48.80
C ASN A 13 -26.40 -34.67 47.35
N LYS A 14 -25.28 -34.15 46.87
CA LYS A 14 -24.71 -34.14 45.51
C LYS A 14 -24.21 -35.50 45.02
N ALA A 15 -24.33 -35.74 43.71
CA ALA A 15 -23.31 -36.39 42.88
C ALA A 15 -23.44 -35.85 41.45
N LYS A 16 -22.82 -34.71 41.12
CA LYS A 16 -21.57 -34.64 40.32
C LYS A 16 -21.55 -35.62 39.14
N LEU A 17 -22.25 -35.24 38.07
CA LEU A 17 -21.76 -35.51 36.71
C LEU A 17 -20.98 -34.26 36.29
N SER A 18 -19.66 -34.31 36.49
CA SER A 18 -18.75 -33.37 35.84
C SER A 18 -18.79 -33.65 34.35
N ALA A 19 -19.49 -32.83 33.58
CA ALA A 19 -19.17 -32.65 32.18
C ALA A 19 -17.77 -32.02 32.15
N LYS A 20 -16.74 -32.86 31.99
CA LYS A 20 -15.47 -32.40 31.43
C LYS A 20 -15.82 -31.96 30.01
N GLN A 21 -16.06 -30.66 29.84
CA GLN A 21 -16.01 -30.02 28.54
C GLN A 21 -14.54 -30.07 28.14
N SER A 22 -14.12 -31.11 27.42
CA SER A 22 -12.80 -31.07 26.78
C SER A 22 -12.86 -29.93 25.79
N ASP A 23 -11.94 -28.97 25.93
CA ASP A 23 -11.60 -28.04 24.87
C ASP A 23 -10.94 -28.87 23.76
N GLU A 24 -11.75 -29.63 23.02
CA GLU A 24 -11.29 -30.46 21.92
C GLU A 24 -10.88 -29.54 20.77
N VAL A 25 -9.65 -29.69 20.30
CA VAL A 25 -9.12 -28.92 19.18
C VAL A 25 -9.85 -29.38 17.93
N ALA A 26 -10.55 -28.47 17.27
CA ALA A 26 -11.27 -28.76 16.04
C ALA A 26 -10.30 -29.13 14.90
N THR A 27 -10.75 -29.99 14.01
CA THR A 27 -10.02 -30.28 12.76
C THR A 27 -10.38 -29.23 11.72
N ILE A 28 -9.38 -28.66 11.06
CA ILE A 28 -9.56 -27.84 9.87
C ILE A 28 -9.61 -28.77 8.66
N HIS A 29 -10.71 -28.70 7.92
CA HIS A 29 -10.89 -29.37 6.64
C HIS A 29 -10.61 -28.38 5.50
N PHE A 30 -9.95 -28.85 4.44
CA PHE A 30 -9.62 -28.05 3.27
C PHE A 30 -10.51 -28.46 2.11
N SER A 31 -10.86 -27.52 1.24
CA SER A 31 -11.57 -27.78 -0.01
C SER A 31 -11.01 -26.92 -1.13
N THR A 32 -10.86 -27.52 -2.32
CA THR A 32 -10.55 -26.82 -3.57
C THR A 32 -11.81 -26.38 -4.33
N GLN A 33 -12.98 -26.52 -3.70
CA GLN A 33 -14.24 -25.96 -4.20
C GLN A 33 -14.49 -24.58 -3.58
N SER A 34 -15.14 -23.70 -4.34
CA SER A 34 -15.56 -22.39 -3.85
C SER A 34 -16.77 -22.52 -2.93
N PHE A 35 -16.66 -22.05 -1.69
CA PHE A 35 -17.79 -21.93 -0.76
C PHE A 35 -18.79 -20.82 -1.15
N LEU A 36 -18.44 -19.96 -2.12
CA LEU A 36 -19.33 -18.91 -2.63
C LEU A 36 -20.28 -19.47 -3.69
N ASP A 37 -19.81 -20.46 -4.46
CA ASP A 37 -20.54 -21.01 -5.60
C ASP A 37 -21.23 -22.35 -5.28
N THR A 38 -20.86 -22.99 -4.17
CA THR A 38 -21.31 -24.34 -3.82
C THR A 38 -22.17 -24.33 -2.56
N THR A 39 -23.32 -25.01 -2.61
CA THR A 39 -24.17 -25.20 -1.44
C THR A 39 -23.53 -26.13 -0.42
N ALA A 40 -23.79 -25.87 0.87
CA ALA A 40 -23.24 -26.58 2.02
C ALA A 40 -23.29 -28.12 1.97
N GLU A 41 -24.29 -28.69 1.30
CA GLU A 41 -24.55 -30.13 1.26
C GLU A 41 -23.63 -30.92 0.31
N ASN A 42 -22.85 -30.23 -0.55
CA ASN A 42 -22.06 -30.85 -1.62
C ASN A 42 -20.56 -30.56 -1.55
N LEU A 43 -20.05 -30.08 -0.41
CA LEU A 43 -18.65 -29.70 -0.30
C LEU A 43 -17.74 -30.91 -0.09
N GLU A 44 -16.84 -31.12 -1.03
CA GLU A 44 -15.82 -32.18 -0.95
C GLU A 44 -14.56 -31.64 -0.27
N TYR A 45 -14.03 -32.42 0.67
CA TYR A 45 -12.78 -32.11 1.36
C TYR A 45 -11.60 -32.81 0.71
N THR A 46 -10.45 -32.15 0.73
CA THR A 46 -9.18 -32.64 0.19
C THR A 46 -8.09 -32.61 1.25
N SER A 47 -7.08 -33.46 1.08
CA SER A 47 -5.81 -33.42 1.81
C SER A 47 -4.64 -32.93 0.96
N GLU A 48 -4.91 -32.57 -0.30
CA GLU A 48 -3.92 -32.20 -1.31
C GLU A 48 -4.38 -30.94 -2.08
N LEU A 49 -3.42 -30.10 -2.45
CA LEU A 49 -3.60 -28.89 -3.25
C LEU A 49 -2.51 -28.82 -4.31
N ASP A 50 -2.91 -28.76 -5.58
CA ASP A 50 -2.02 -28.57 -6.72
C ASP A 50 -2.03 -27.10 -7.13
N MET A 51 -0.88 -26.41 -7.06
CA MET A 51 -0.73 -25.03 -7.50
C MET A 51 0.11 -24.96 -8.78
N PRO A 52 -0.29 -24.18 -9.79
CA PRO A 52 -1.41 -23.24 -9.82
C PRO A 52 -2.76 -23.84 -10.29
N ASP A 53 -2.83 -25.15 -10.55
CA ASP A 53 -4.00 -25.81 -11.17
C ASP A 53 -5.29 -25.61 -10.37
N ASN A 54 -5.21 -25.69 -9.04
CA ASN A 54 -6.31 -25.33 -8.15
C ASN A 54 -6.32 -23.81 -7.91
N GLN A 55 -7.38 -23.17 -8.41
CA GLN A 55 -7.58 -21.72 -8.26
C GLN A 55 -8.40 -21.35 -7.01
N ASN A 56 -8.91 -22.35 -6.29
CA ASN A 56 -9.69 -22.19 -5.08
C ASN A 56 -9.05 -22.98 -3.94
N LEU A 57 -9.09 -22.40 -2.75
CA LEU A 57 -8.71 -23.03 -1.50
C LEU A 57 -9.56 -22.40 -0.42
N SER A 58 -10.27 -23.23 0.32
CA SER A 58 -11.06 -22.79 1.45
C SER A 58 -10.86 -23.71 2.63
N ILE A 59 -10.99 -23.16 3.84
CA ILE A 59 -10.93 -23.92 5.08
C ILE A 59 -12.27 -23.90 5.80
N SER A 60 -12.62 -25.02 6.44
CA SER A 60 -13.75 -25.11 7.35
C SER A 60 -13.37 -25.78 8.66
N PHE A 61 -13.97 -25.33 9.75
CA PHE A 61 -13.85 -25.97 11.06
C PHE A 61 -15.07 -25.65 11.93
N GLU A 62 -15.40 -26.55 12.85
CA GLU A 62 -16.50 -26.38 13.80
C GLU A 62 -15.96 -26.29 15.23
N LEU A 63 -16.20 -25.17 15.90
CA LEU A 63 -15.80 -24.96 17.28
C LEU A 63 -16.81 -25.56 18.25
N SER A 64 -16.31 -26.08 19.38
CA SER A 64 -17.15 -26.58 20.48
C SER A 64 -17.91 -25.47 21.25
N ALA A 65 -17.48 -24.21 21.09
CA ALA A 65 -18.13 -23.03 21.63
C ALA A 65 -17.81 -21.78 20.78
N PRO A 66 -18.65 -20.73 20.80
CA PRO A 66 -18.37 -19.51 20.05
C PRO A 66 -17.08 -18.83 20.52
N LEU A 67 -16.38 -18.16 19.59
CA LEU A 67 -15.11 -17.46 19.85
C LEU A 67 -15.14 -16.59 21.12
N LEU A 68 -16.24 -15.88 21.37
CA LEU A 68 -16.40 -15.03 22.56
C LEU A 68 -16.09 -15.77 23.87
N LYS A 69 -16.41 -17.07 23.98
CA LYS A 69 -16.12 -17.86 25.18
C LYS A 69 -14.62 -18.01 25.39
N SER A 70 -13.87 -18.21 24.33
CA SER A 70 -12.41 -18.29 24.37
C SER A 70 -11.78 -16.93 24.67
N LEU A 71 -12.33 -15.83 24.15
CA LEU A 71 -11.90 -14.47 24.50
C LEU A 71 -12.17 -14.16 25.98
N GLN A 72 -13.33 -14.56 26.53
CA GLN A 72 -13.65 -14.39 27.95
C GLN A 72 -12.70 -15.19 28.86
N LYS A 73 -12.14 -16.32 28.40
CA LYS A 73 -11.11 -17.04 29.16
C LYS A 73 -9.81 -16.22 29.28
N LEU A 74 -9.48 -15.42 28.26
CA LEU A 74 -8.29 -14.57 28.24
C LEU A 74 -8.44 -13.30 29.09
N GLU A 75 -9.64 -12.68 29.07
CA GLU A 75 -9.97 -11.53 29.91
C GLU A 75 -11.34 -11.73 30.60
N PRO A 76 -11.39 -12.47 31.73
CA PRO A 76 -12.65 -12.84 32.38
C PRO A 76 -13.48 -11.69 32.93
N THR A 77 -12.86 -10.54 33.19
CA THR A 77 -13.51 -9.36 33.79
C THR A 77 -14.04 -8.39 32.73
N TRP A 78 -13.67 -8.56 31.47
CA TRP A 78 -14.07 -7.65 30.40
C TRP A 78 -15.51 -7.88 29.96
N SER A 79 -16.17 -6.80 29.57
CA SER A 79 -17.47 -6.86 28.92
C SER A 79 -17.35 -7.49 27.52
N GLN A 80 -18.47 -7.99 27.00
CA GLN A 80 -18.52 -8.50 25.63
C GLN A 80 -18.06 -7.43 24.62
N GLU A 81 -18.45 -6.16 24.82
CA GLU A 81 -18.07 -5.07 23.92
C GLU A 81 -16.54 -4.88 23.88
N GLN A 82 -15.90 -4.84 25.05
CA GLN A 82 -14.45 -4.72 25.15
C GLN A 82 -13.74 -5.90 24.47
N LEU A 83 -14.22 -7.13 24.68
CA LEU A 83 -13.67 -8.32 24.03
C LEU A 83 -13.81 -8.28 22.51
N LEU A 84 -14.94 -7.79 21.99
CA LEU A 84 -15.18 -7.71 20.55
C LEU A 84 -14.40 -6.58 19.88
N GLN A 85 -14.10 -5.50 20.59
CA GLN A 85 -13.28 -4.38 20.09
C GLN A 85 -11.78 -4.69 20.09
N SER A 86 -11.33 -5.61 20.94
CA SER A 86 -9.90 -5.87 21.17
C SER A 86 -9.46 -7.31 20.90
N GLY A 87 -10.39 -8.23 20.61
CA GLY A 87 -10.08 -9.65 20.43
C GLY A 87 -10.66 -10.24 19.15
N ASN A 88 -9.94 -11.22 18.60
CA ASN A 88 -10.38 -11.99 17.44
C ASN A 88 -9.63 -13.33 17.33
N PHE A 89 -9.75 -14.01 16.19
CA PHE A 89 -8.89 -15.12 15.82
C PHE A 89 -7.45 -14.67 15.50
N GLN A 90 -6.48 -15.47 15.90
CA GLN A 90 -5.14 -15.50 15.36
C GLN A 90 -5.02 -16.72 14.45
N PHE A 91 -4.47 -16.51 13.26
CA PHE A 91 -4.09 -17.57 12.34
C PHE A 91 -2.56 -17.69 12.31
N VAL A 92 -2.07 -18.92 12.38
CA VAL A 92 -0.65 -19.23 12.26
C VAL A 92 -0.48 -20.23 11.13
N ILE A 93 0.37 -19.91 10.16
CA ILE A 93 0.67 -20.75 9.00
C ILE A 93 2.11 -21.24 9.16
N TYR A 94 2.29 -22.55 8.97
CA TYR A 94 3.59 -23.19 8.86
C TYR A 94 3.72 -23.81 7.47
N VAL A 95 4.92 -23.76 6.93
CA VAL A 95 5.33 -24.49 5.72
C VAL A 95 6.50 -25.37 6.12
N ASP A 96 6.38 -26.67 5.92
CA ASP A 96 7.41 -27.67 6.24
C ASP A 96 7.92 -27.61 7.70
N ASP A 97 6.98 -27.46 8.64
CA ASP A 97 7.20 -27.24 10.09
C ASP A 97 7.86 -25.90 10.47
N GLU A 98 8.23 -25.05 9.51
CA GLU A 98 8.74 -23.71 9.79
C GLU A 98 7.59 -22.70 9.92
N LEU A 99 7.68 -21.83 10.94
CA LEU A 99 6.71 -20.76 11.12
C LEU A 99 6.82 -19.77 9.96
N ALA A 100 5.80 -19.77 9.09
CA ALA A 100 5.79 -18.98 7.88
C ALA A 100 5.08 -17.63 8.07
N TYR A 101 3.95 -17.62 8.78
CA TYR A 101 3.14 -16.41 8.93
C TYR A 101 2.25 -16.44 10.17
N THR A 102 2.07 -15.29 10.82
CA THR A 102 1.12 -15.12 11.92
C THR A 102 0.30 -13.87 11.69
N GLN A 103 -1.03 -14.00 11.73
CA GLN A 103 -1.96 -12.89 11.61
C GLN A 103 -2.93 -12.86 12.78
N ASN A 104 -2.82 -11.82 13.60
CA ASN A 104 -3.88 -11.42 14.53
C ASN A 104 -4.95 -10.69 13.72
N LEU A 105 -6.10 -11.32 13.50
CA LEU A 105 -7.14 -10.76 12.64
C LEU A 105 -7.73 -9.50 13.28
N GLN A 106 -7.78 -8.37 12.55
CA GLN A 106 -8.32 -7.12 13.09
C GLN A 106 -9.70 -7.33 13.74
N SER A 107 -9.99 -6.62 14.83
CA SER A 107 -11.23 -6.82 15.61
C SER A 107 -12.51 -6.49 14.81
N GLY A 108 -12.44 -5.70 13.75
CA GLY A 108 -13.55 -5.49 12.81
C GLY A 108 -13.85 -6.68 11.87
N ALA A 109 -12.93 -7.64 11.73
CA ALA A 109 -13.12 -8.76 10.83
C ALA A 109 -14.10 -9.79 11.42
N GLY A 110 -15.12 -10.15 10.63
CA GLY A 110 -16.24 -11.00 11.05
C GLY A 110 -17.34 -10.21 11.78
N THR A 111 -18.59 -10.64 11.62
CA THR A 111 -19.73 -9.97 12.28
C THR A 111 -19.76 -10.27 13.78
N VAL A 112 -20.41 -9.40 14.56
CA VAL A 112 -20.69 -9.69 15.99
C VAL A 112 -21.39 -11.05 16.15
N LEU A 113 -22.31 -11.39 15.24
CA LEU A 113 -22.99 -12.69 15.25
C LEU A 113 -22.01 -13.86 15.07
N SER A 114 -21.06 -13.73 14.13
CA SER A 114 -20.03 -14.75 13.88
C SER A 114 -19.13 -15.00 15.09
N LYS A 115 -18.90 -13.99 15.94
CA LYS A 115 -18.04 -14.13 17.12
C LYS A 115 -18.80 -14.64 18.35
N THR A 116 -20.11 -14.40 18.42
CA THR A 116 -20.92 -14.62 19.62
C THR A 116 -21.81 -15.86 19.55
N LYS A 117 -22.14 -16.35 18.35
CA LYS A 117 -23.07 -17.48 18.17
C LYS A 117 -22.59 -18.56 17.21
N GLN A 118 -21.81 -18.20 16.20
CA GLN A 118 -21.39 -19.15 15.16
C GLN A 118 -20.37 -20.16 15.72
N LEU A 119 -20.52 -21.41 15.28
CA LEU A 119 -19.65 -22.54 15.61
C LEU A 119 -18.93 -23.04 14.36
N GLU A 120 -19.66 -23.19 13.27
CA GLU A 120 -19.13 -23.58 11.96
C GLU A 120 -18.55 -22.35 11.24
N HIS A 121 -17.26 -22.39 10.92
CA HIS A 121 -16.57 -21.36 10.15
C HIS A 121 -16.20 -21.90 8.78
N ARG A 122 -16.43 -21.10 7.75
CA ARG A 122 -16.04 -21.35 6.36
C ARG A 122 -15.36 -20.13 5.81
N ILE A 123 -14.12 -20.29 5.38
CA ILE A 123 -13.21 -19.18 5.08
C ILE A 123 -12.56 -19.48 3.73
N PRO A 124 -12.95 -18.78 2.65
CA PRO A 124 -12.18 -18.81 1.41
C PRO A 124 -10.82 -18.13 1.63
N LEU A 125 -9.76 -18.80 1.17
CA LEU A 125 -8.38 -18.34 1.19
C LEU A 125 -7.89 -17.98 -0.22
N MET A 126 -8.21 -18.82 -1.21
CA MET A 126 -7.95 -18.58 -2.64
C MET A 126 -9.25 -18.60 -3.41
N HIS A 127 -9.34 -17.71 -4.40
CA HIS A 127 -10.43 -17.63 -5.37
C HIS A 127 -9.89 -16.99 -6.66
N PRO A 128 -10.33 -17.42 -7.86
CA PRO A 128 -9.83 -16.90 -9.14
C PRO A 128 -10.14 -15.41 -9.33
N GLU A 129 -11.26 -14.95 -8.81
CA GLU A 129 -11.63 -13.54 -8.78
C GLU A 129 -11.36 -12.92 -7.42
N ARG A 130 -11.10 -11.62 -7.38
CA ARG A 130 -11.02 -10.86 -6.13
C ARG A 130 -12.36 -10.93 -5.40
N ILE A 131 -12.33 -11.42 -4.17
CA ILE A 131 -13.50 -11.44 -3.27
C ILE A 131 -13.24 -10.56 -2.05
N ASP A 132 -14.27 -9.85 -1.61
CA ASP A 132 -14.20 -9.01 -0.41
C ASP A 132 -14.39 -9.85 0.85
N PHE A 133 -13.43 -10.74 1.12
CA PHE A 133 -13.46 -11.63 2.27
C PHE A 133 -12.12 -11.59 3.00
N TRP A 134 -12.15 -11.42 4.33
CA TRP A 134 -10.94 -11.25 5.13
C TRP A 134 -9.97 -12.44 5.04
N GLY A 135 -10.48 -13.66 4.82
CA GLY A 135 -9.70 -14.88 4.62
C GLY A 135 -8.87 -14.84 3.35
N TRP A 136 -9.43 -14.28 2.28
CA TRP A 136 -8.71 -14.08 1.02
C TRP A 136 -7.56 -13.09 1.20
N TYR A 137 -7.80 -11.96 1.89
CA TYR A 137 -6.74 -11.00 2.20
C TYR A 137 -5.67 -11.55 3.16
N LEU A 138 -6.04 -12.47 4.06
CA LEU A 138 -5.09 -13.18 4.92
C LEU A 138 -4.14 -14.05 4.09
N TRP A 139 -4.69 -14.85 3.18
CA TRP A 139 -3.88 -15.67 2.28
C TRP A 139 -3.02 -14.82 1.33
N LEU A 140 -3.60 -13.75 0.78
CA LEU A 140 -2.88 -12.81 -0.08
C LEU A 140 -1.65 -12.23 0.63
N ARG A 141 -1.79 -11.78 1.89
CA ARG A 141 -0.67 -11.25 2.68
C ARG A 141 0.39 -12.31 2.92
N PHE A 142 -0.01 -13.53 3.27
CA PHE A 142 0.91 -14.65 3.42
C PHE A 142 1.74 -14.86 2.14
N MET A 143 1.08 -15.06 1.00
CA MET A 143 1.74 -15.37 -0.27
C MET A 143 2.60 -14.20 -0.76
N LYS A 144 2.05 -12.99 -0.81
CA LYS A 144 2.63 -11.85 -1.54
C LYS A 144 3.43 -10.87 -0.68
N MET A 145 3.30 -10.92 0.64
CA MET A 145 3.90 -9.92 1.54
C MET A 145 4.71 -10.54 2.68
N SER A 146 4.61 -11.85 2.90
CA SER A 146 5.28 -12.56 4.01
C SER A 146 6.13 -13.74 3.55
N GLY A 147 6.50 -13.78 2.27
CA GLY A 147 7.41 -14.80 1.73
C GLY A 147 6.77 -16.15 1.43
N GLY A 148 5.44 -16.27 1.52
CA GLY A 148 4.74 -17.53 1.24
C GLY A 148 5.02 -18.08 -0.16
N GLU A 149 5.18 -17.22 -1.18
CA GLU A 149 5.54 -17.64 -2.54
C GLU A 149 6.94 -18.26 -2.68
N ASP A 150 7.88 -17.91 -1.80
CA ASP A 150 9.23 -18.47 -1.82
C ASP A 150 9.32 -19.71 -0.92
N LEU A 151 8.53 -19.76 0.17
CA LEU A 151 8.41 -20.95 1.02
C LEU A 151 7.67 -22.10 0.31
N LEU A 152 6.63 -21.77 -0.45
CA LEU A 152 5.93 -22.70 -1.34
C LEU A 152 6.57 -22.62 -2.74
N SER A 153 7.85 -22.97 -2.81
CA SER A 153 8.60 -23.10 -4.06
C SER A 153 8.14 -24.31 -4.87
N GLU A 154 8.72 -24.54 -6.06
CA GLU A 154 8.44 -25.75 -6.84
C GLU A 154 8.77 -27.01 -6.02
N GLY A 155 7.84 -27.97 -5.97
CA GLY A 155 7.99 -29.23 -5.24
C GLY A 155 6.82 -29.58 -4.34
N GLU A 156 7.07 -30.51 -3.42
CA GLU A 156 6.10 -30.95 -2.42
C GLU A 156 6.36 -30.26 -1.09
N HIS A 157 5.30 -29.71 -0.51
CA HIS A 157 5.32 -28.99 0.76
C HIS A 157 4.19 -29.48 1.67
N ARG A 158 4.36 -29.28 2.98
CA ARG A 158 3.30 -29.44 3.97
C ARG A 158 2.90 -28.07 4.52
N LEU A 159 1.66 -27.68 4.26
CA LEU A 159 1.04 -26.49 4.83
C LEU A 159 0.26 -26.88 6.09
N LYS A 160 0.55 -26.24 7.22
CA LYS A 160 -0.23 -26.38 8.46
C LYS A 160 -0.83 -25.04 8.84
N ILE A 161 -2.12 -25.03 9.18
CA ILE A 161 -2.82 -23.85 9.70
C ILE A 161 -3.27 -24.13 11.13
N GLU A 162 -2.98 -23.20 12.04
CA GLU A 162 -3.50 -23.18 13.41
C GLU A 162 -4.37 -21.95 13.64
N VAL A 163 -5.47 -22.13 14.38
CA VAL A 163 -6.39 -21.06 14.77
C VAL A 163 -6.43 -20.96 16.30
N ARG A 164 -6.21 -19.76 16.83
CA ARG A 164 -6.18 -19.44 18.27
C ARG A 164 -7.06 -18.22 18.54
N PRO A 165 -7.55 -18.00 19.77
CA PRO A 165 -8.11 -16.71 20.14
C PRO A 165 -6.98 -15.77 20.56
N TYR A 166 -7.14 -14.47 20.35
CA TYR A 166 -6.28 -13.47 20.97
C TYR A 166 -7.09 -12.29 21.51
N VAL A 167 -6.55 -11.62 22.53
CA VAL A 167 -7.03 -10.32 23.01
C VAL A 167 -5.83 -9.37 23.11
N GLN A 168 -5.96 -8.19 22.51
CA GLN A 168 -5.01 -7.09 22.64
C GLN A 168 -5.44 -6.17 23.78
N SER A 169 -4.81 -6.29 24.95
CA SER A 169 -4.99 -5.36 26.06
C SER A 169 -3.74 -4.47 26.22
N SER A 170 -3.16 -4.36 27.40
CA SER A 170 -1.84 -3.74 27.58
C SER A 170 -0.72 -4.58 26.93
N GLU A 171 -0.96 -5.87 26.79
CA GLU A 171 -0.10 -6.84 26.10
C GLU A 171 -0.94 -7.75 25.21
N LEU A 172 -0.29 -8.41 24.25
CA LEU A 172 -0.95 -9.39 23.38
C LEU A 172 -1.10 -10.72 24.13
N LYS A 173 -2.34 -11.13 24.39
CA LYS A 173 -2.66 -12.42 25.02
C LYS A 173 -3.15 -13.41 23.98
N ILE A 174 -2.44 -14.54 23.83
CA ILE A 174 -2.81 -15.63 22.92
C ILE A 174 -3.35 -16.80 23.73
N GLY A 175 -4.50 -17.35 23.33
CA GLY A 175 -5.09 -18.50 24.00
C GLY A 175 -4.69 -19.85 23.43
N SER A 176 -5.36 -20.88 23.95
CA SER A 176 -5.19 -22.26 23.51
C SER A 176 -5.58 -22.46 22.04
N LEU A 177 -5.03 -23.50 21.44
CA LEU A 177 -5.39 -23.93 20.09
C LEU A 177 -6.89 -24.23 20.01
N LEU A 178 -7.58 -23.66 19.02
CA LEU A 178 -9.01 -23.87 18.77
C LEU A 178 -9.22 -24.84 17.63
N ALA A 179 -8.44 -24.70 16.54
CA ALA A 179 -8.51 -25.56 15.39
C ALA A 179 -7.13 -25.72 14.74
N GLN A 180 -6.87 -26.87 14.11
CA GLN A 180 -5.70 -27.05 13.25
C GLN A 180 -5.98 -28.03 12.11
N GLY A 181 -5.23 -27.91 11.03
CA GLY A 181 -5.24 -28.90 9.95
C GLY A 181 -3.99 -28.78 9.08
N GLU A 182 -3.72 -29.85 8.35
CA GLU A 182 -2.59 -29.98 7.45
C GLU A 182 -3.06 -30.32 6.04
N LEU A 183 -2.35 -29.78 5.06
CA LEU A 183 -2.61 -29.92 3.64
C LEU A 183 -1.27 -30.16 2.94
N LYS A 184 -1.19 -31.20 2.11
CA LYS A 184 -0.04 -31.33 1.20
C LYS A 184 -0.24 -30.37 0.04
N VAL A 185 0.80 -29.64 -0.30
CA VAL A 185 0.80 -28.68 -1.41
C VAL A 185 1.83 -29.15 -2.43
N HIS A 186 1.38 -29.40 -3.65
CA HIS A 186 2.22 -29.70 -4.80
C HIS A 186 2.29 -28.44 -5.65
N VAL A 187 3.46 -27.82 -5.72
CA VAL A 187 3.67 -26.61 -6.53
C VAL A 187 4.39 -27.02 -7.81
N HIS A 188 3.66 -26.97 -8.92
CA HIS A 188 4.19 -27.28 -10.24
C HIS A 188 4.98 -26.10 -10.79
N GLU A 189 5.98 -26.39 -11.63
CA GLU A 189 6.67 -25.33 -12.36
C GLU A 189 5.66 -24.57 -13.25
N ILE A 190 5.68 -23.24 -13.19
CA ILE A 190 4.95 -22.40 -14.11
C ILE A 190 5.85 -22.17 -15.33
N PRO A 191 5.59 -22.83 -16.48
CA PRO A 191 6.40 -22.63 -17.67
C PRO A 191 6.24 -21.20 -18.15
N VAL A 192 7.34 -20.59 -18.57
CA VAL A 192 7.37 -19.23 -19.12
C VAL A 192 8.04 -19.24 -20.48
N ASP A 193 7.58 -18.35 -21.37
CA ASP A 193 8.30 -18.06 -22.60
C ASP A 193 9.65 -17.42 -22.25
N GLU A 194 10.76 -18.06 -22.64
CA GLU A 194 12.12 -17.58 -22.40
C GLU A 194 12.36 -16.17 -22.98
N ASN A 195 11.61 -15.76 -24.00
CA ASN A 195 11.69 -14.40 -24.54
C ASN A 195 11.17 -13.34 -23.54
N LEU A 196 10.28 -13.72 -22.62
CA LEU A 196 9.81 -12.84 -21.54
C LEU A 196 10.80 -12.78 -20.37
N VAL A 197 11.73 -13.72 -20.29
CA VAL A 197 12.75 -13.81 -19.24
C VAL A 197 14.00 -13.01 -19.63
N ALA A 198 14.39 -13.07 -20.91
CA ALA A 198 15.57 -12.39 -21.42
C ALA A 198 15.52 -10.86 -21.21
N ILE A 199 16.69 -10.27 -20.99
CA ILE A 199 16.86 -8.81 -20.91
C ILE A 199 16.47 -8.17 -22.24
N GLN A 200 15.64 -7.14 -22.18
CA GLN A 200 15.19 -6.44 -23.37
C GLN A 200 16.30 -5.54 -23.93
N PRO A 201 16.52 -5.54 -25.26
CA PRO A 201 17.48 -4.65 -25.87
C PRO A 201 16.98 -3.20 -25.79
N ILE A 202 17.89 -2.28 -25.43
CA ILE A 202 17.62 -0.85 -25.51
C ILE A 202 17.47 -0.44 -26.98
N GLU A 203 16.27 -0.02 -27.38
CA GLU A 203 15.99 0.48 -28.73
C GLU A 203 16.68 1.83 -28.99
N ALA A 204 16.84 2.16 -30.27
CA ALA A 204 17.35 3.45 -30.68
C ALA A 204 16.40 4.59 -30.26
N ASN A 205 16.94 5.81 -30.14
CA ASN A 205 16.16 7.02 -29.87
C ASN A 205 15.42 7.03 -28.52
N SER A 206 15.98 6.39 -27.49
CA SER A 206 15.47 6.43 -26.11
C SER A 206 15.37 7.85 -25.51
N GLY A 207 16.03 8.84 -26.14
CA GLY A 207 16.18 10.18 -25.59
C GLY A 207 17.20 10.26 -24.46
N TRP A 208 17.98 9.18 -24.25
CA TRP A 208 19.01 9.08 -23.22
C TRP A 208 20.37 8.68 -23.83
N PRO A 209 21.48 9.23 -23.31
CA PRO A 209 22.78 8.59 -23.52
C PRO A 209 22.79 7.20 -22.88
N LEU A 210 23.41 6.22 -23.55
CA LEU A 210 23.45 4.83 -23.08
C LEU A 210 24.63 4.61 -22.11
N SER A 211 24.38 3.85 -21.06
CA SER A 211 25.41 3.38 -20.14
C SER A 211 26.14 2.17 -20.73
N ARG A 212 27.44 2.04 -20.43
CA ARG A 212 28.24 0.85 -20.70
C ARG A 212 28.62 0.11 -19.42
N SER A 213 28.02 0.49 -18.30
CA SER A 213 28.24 -0.23 -17.05
C SER A 213 27.67 -1.63 -17.18
N ASN A 214 28.38 -2.61 -16.61
CA ASN A 214 27.81 -3.93 -16.43
C ASN A 214 26.75 -3.90 -15.31
N PHE A 215 25.97 -4.96 -15.22
CA PHE A 215 25.10 -5.33 -14.10
C PHE A 215 24.95 -6.85 -14.12
N ASP A 216 24.50 -7.44 -13.02
CA ASP A 216 24.20 -8.88 -12.98
C ASP A 216 22.92 -9.15 -13.79
N SER A 217 23.05 -9.57 -15.04
CA SER A 217 21.89 -9.89 -15.89
C SER A 217 21.05 -11.02 -15.32
N LYS A 218 21.66 -11.98 -14.59
CA LYS A 218 20.94 -13.14 -14.07
C LYS A 218 19.90 -12.72 -13.04
N LYS A 219 20.23 -11.75 -12.18
CA LYS A 219 19.28 -11.17 -11.21
C LYS A 219 18.08 -10.49 -11.89
N ILE A 220 18.30 -9.80 -13.02
CA ILE A 220 17.22 -9.15 -13.76
C ILE A 220 16.40 -10.20 -14.54
N GLU A 221 17.02 -11.22 -15.12
CA GLU A 221 16.32 -12.36 -15.73
C GLU A 221 15.45 -13.11 -14.70
N ASP A 222 15.95 -13.33 -13.49
CA ASP A 222 15.17 -13.96 -12.41
C ASP A 222 13.96 -13.09 -12.01
N LEU A 223 14.12 -11.76 -12.01
CA LEU A 223 13.00 -10.82 -11.82
C LEU A 223 11.99 -10.92 -12.95
N ASN A 224 12.45 -10.92 -14.21
CA ASN A 224 11.61 -11.06 -15.39
C ASN A 224 10.85 -12.40 -15.36
N LYS A 225 11.49 -13.50 -14.97
CA LYS A 225 10.84 -14.81 -14.75
C LYS A 225 9.73 -14.71 -13.69
N LYS A 226 9.97 -14.06 -12.55
CA LYS A 226 8.93 -13.88 -11.52
C LYS A 226 7.74 -13.03 -12.02
N ILE A 227 7.98 -12.03 -12.88
CA ILE A 227 6.90 -11.26 -13.52
C ILE A 227 6.13 -12.14 -14.52
N ALA A 228 6.83 -12.88 -15.39
CA ALA A 228 6.21 -13.77 -16.38
C ALA A 228 5.41 -14.92 -15.73
N GLN A 229 5.81 -15.37 -14.55
CA GLN A 229 5.07 -16.34 -13.72
C GLN A 229 3.91 -15.73 -12.93
N ASN A 230 3.65 -14.42 -13.08
CA ASN A 230 2.65 -13.66 -12.32
C ASN A 230 2.86 -13.73 -10.79
N LYS A 231 4.11 -13.89 -10.35
CA LYS A 231 4.50 -13.79 -8.92
C LYS A 231 4.63 -12.31 -8.52
N PHE A 232 5.25 -11.51 -9.38
CA PHE A 232 5.10 -10.05 -9.38
C PHE A 232 4.06 -9.64 -10.40
N GLU A 233 2.95 -9.08 -9.93
CA GLU A 233 1.75 -8.91 -10.73
C GLU A 233 1.59 -7.46 -11.20
N ALA A 234 1.04 -7.32 -12.41
CA ALA A 234 0.68 -6.03 -13.00
C ALA A 234 1.82 -5.00 -13.06
N ILE A 235 3.08 -5.44 -13.05
CA ILE A 235 4.25 -4.60 -13.35
C ILE A 235 4.19 -4.24 -14.83
N THR A 236 4.40 -2.99 -15.19
CA THR A 236 4.33 -2.54 -16.59
C THR A 236 5.67 -2.06 -17.13
N SER A 237 6.56 -1.56 -16.28
CA SER A 237 7.94 -1.30 -16.72
C SER A 237 8.93 -1.19 -15.58
N LEU A 238 10.20 -1.38 -15.91
CA LEU A 238 11.36 -1.07 -15.08
C LEU A 238 12.36 -0.26 -15.92
N VAL A 239 12.81 0.89 -15.42
CA VAL A 239 13.88 1.69 -16.04
C VAL A 239 14.93 2.00 -14.98
N ALA A 240 16.21 1.80 -15.31
CA ALA A 240 17.32 2.21 -14.45
C ALA A 240 18.26 3.16 -15.20
N ILE A 241 18.50 4.32 -14.59
CA ILE A 241 19.48 5.32 -15.02
C ILE A 241 20.66 5.26 -14.07
N LYS A 242 21.89 5.22 -14.60
CA LYS A 242 23.14 5.31 -13.85
C LYS A 242 23.95 6.48 -14.37
N ASP A 243 24.30 7.44 -13.50
CA ASP A 243 25.09 8.63 -13.85
C ASP A 243 24.51 9.41 -15.04
N GLY A 244 23.17 9.57 -15.07
CA GLY A 244 22.47 10.27 -16.15
C GLY A 244 22.43 9.51 -17.48
N LYS A 245 22.74 8.21 -17.50
CA LYS A 245 22.72 7.35 -18.68
C LYS A 245 21.80 6.16 -18.49
N LEU A 246 21.03 5.82 -19.53
CA LEU A 246 20.13 4.67 -19.53
C LEU A 246 20.93 3.37 -19.47
N LEU A 247 20.72 2.58 -18.41
CA LEU A 247 21.40 1.31 -18.18
C LEU A 247 20.51 0.12 -18.50
N LEU A 248 19.23 0.21 -18.14
CA LEU A 248 18.24 -0.85 -18.30
C LEU A 248 16.88 -0.24 -18.61
N GLU A 249 16.14 -0.87 -19.50
CA GLU A 249 14.70 -0.67 -19.66
C GLU A 249 14.03 -1.99 -19.99
N GLU A 250 12.91 -2.24 -19.34
CA GLU A 250 12.11 -3.45 -19.49
C GLU A 250 10.63 -3.05 -19.49
N TYR A 251 9.85 -3.67 -20.35
CA TYR A 251 8.42 -3.45 -20.49
C TYR A 251 7.65 -4.76 -20.40
N PHE A 252 6.54 -4.76 -19.67
CA PHE A 252 5.81 -5.97 -19.30
C PHE A 252 4.30 -5.79 -19.46
N ASN A 253 3.57 -6.91 -19.45
CA ASN A 253 2.11 -6.93 -19.34
C ASN A 253 1.40 -6.03 -20.37
N GLY A 254 1.88 -6.07 -21.62
CA GLY A 254 1.32 -5.34 -22.76
C GLY A 254 1.70 -3.86 -22.82
N ALA A 255 2.52 -3.36 -21.91
CA ALA A 255 3.14 -2.05 -22.05
C ALA A 255 4.35 -2.12 -23.00
N GLU A 256 4.58 -1.00 -23.67
CA GLU A 256 5.70 -0.75 -24.58
C GLU A 256 6.41 0.56 -24.19
N ARG A 257 7.56 0.86 -24.81
CA ARG A 257 8.36 2.06 -24.54
C ARG A 257 7.56 3.36 -24.49
N ASP A 258 6.64 3.53 -25.45
CA ASP A 258 5.86 4.75 -25.60
C ASP A 258 4.51 4.74 -24.86
N THR A 259 4.27 3.72 -24.02
CA THR A 259 3.07 3.64 -23.19
C THR A 259 3.04 4.79 -22.19
N LEU A 260 1.93 5.52 -22.14
CA LEU A 260 1.68 6.52 -21.11
C LEU A 260 1.09 5.83 -19.87
N HIS A 261 1.82 5.88 -18.77
CA HIS A 261 1.40 5.25 -17.52
C HIS A 261 0.65 6.24 -16.62
N ASN A 262 -0.53 5.87 -16.14
CA ASN A 262 -1.19 6.60 -15.06
C ASN A 262 -0.58 6.18 -13.71
N THR A 263 0.41 6.93 -13.25
CA THR A 263 1.14 6.65 -12.00
C THR A 263 0.50 7.25 -10.75
N ARG A 264 -0.77 7.71 -10.85
CA ARG A 264 -1.55 8.25 -9.72
C ARG A 264 -0.76 9.31 -8.95
N SER A 265 -0.54 9.13 -7.64
CA SER A 265 0.08 10.13 -6.76
C SER A 265 1.52 10.51 -7.08
N VAL A 266 2.23 9.82 -7.98
CA VAL A 266 3.54 10.30 -8.48
C VAL A 266 3.41 11.72 -9.08
N GLY A 267 2.25 12.07 -9.65
CA GLY A 267 1.98 13.42 -10.17
C GLY A 267 2.09 14.54 -9.13
N LYS A 268 1.94 14.25 -7.82
CA LYS A 268 2.09 15.25 -6.75
C LYS A 268 3.50 15.83 -6.72
N SER A 269 4.53 15.01 -6.94
CA SER A 269 5.92 15.47 -6.96
C SER A 269 6.20 16.44 -8.11
N PHE A 270 5.50 16.31 -9.24
CA PHE A 270 5.58 17.30 -10.32
C PHE A 270 4.99 18.64 -9.90
N ALA A 271 3.92 18.67 -9.11
CA ALA A 271 3.39 19.91 -8.57
C ALA A 271 4.40 20.63 -7.66
N SER A 272 5.19 19.88 -6.88
CA SER A 272 6.30 20.43 -6.09
C SER A 272 7.37 21.07 -6.97
N ALA A 273 7.76 20.41 -8.07
CA ALA A 273 8.71 20.99 -9.02
C ALA A 273 8.19 22.31 -9.59
N ILE A 274 6.95 22.33 -10.10
CA ILE A 274 6.36 23.54 -10.69
C ILE A 274 6.22 24.68 -9.66
N MET A 275 5.89 24.36 -8.41
CA MET A 275 5.90 25.35 -7.31
C MET A 275 7.29 25.99 -7.15
N GLY A 276 8.35 25.17 -7.15
CA GLY A 276 9.73 25.67 -7.06
C GLY A 276 10.11 26.60 -8.21
N ILE A 277 9.73 26.26 -9.44
CA ILE A 277 9.95 27.12 -10.62
C ILE A 277 9.16 28.43 -10.48
N ALA A 278 7.88 28.35 -10.08
CA ALA A 278 7.03 29.54 -9.92
C ALA A 278 7.55 30.49 -8.83
N ILE A 279 8.19 29.95 -7.78
CA ILE A 279 8.86 30.74 -6.74
C ILE A 279 10.12 31.42 -7.29
N GLU A 280 10.97 30.67 -8.00
CA GLU A 280 12.20 31.21 -8.60
C GLU A 280 11.89 32.35 -9.59
N GLU A 281 10.82 32.23 -10.38
CA GLU A 281 10.41 33.26 -11.33
C GLU A 281 9.60 34.40 -10.69
N GLY A 282 9.37 34.36 -9.38
CA GLY A 282 8.70 35.42 -8.61
C GLY A 282 7.18 35.50 -8.79
N TYR A 283 6.54 34.49 -9.39
CA TYR A 283 5.07 34.39 -9.48
C TYR A 283 4.44 34.05 -8.13
N ILE A 284 5.18 33.34 -7.27
CA ILE A 284 4.87 33.07 -5.89
C ILE A 284 6.08 33.54 -5.08
N LYS A 285 5.86 34.27 -3.98
CA LYS A 285 6.97 34.92 -3.27
C LYS A 285 7.89 33.90 -2.59
N ASP A 286 7.31 32.95 -1.86
CA ASP A 286 8.01 31.90 -1.11
C ASP A 286 7.03 30.84 -0.62
N GLU A 287 7.53 29.71 -0.09
CA GLU A 287 6.70 28.64 0.45
C GLU A 287 6.05 28.95 1.82
N GLN A 288 6.37 30.09 2.44
CA GLN A 288 5.78 30.54 3.70
C GLN A 288 4.51 31.38 3.50
N MET A 289 4.20 31.75 2.25
CA MET A 289 2.92 32.36 1.90
C MET A 289 1.76 31.50 2.40
N LYS A 290 0.72 32.19 2.87
CA LYS A 290 -0.41 31.60 3.56
C LYS A 290 -1.64 31.50 2.67
N LEU A 291 -2.52 30.54 2.95
CA LEU A 291 -3.78 30.38 2.20
C LEU A 291 -4.65 31.63 2.21
N GLY A 292 -4.65 32.40 3.30
CA GLY A 292 -5.37 33.67 3.39
C GLY A 292 -4.90 34.76 2.41
N GLU A 293 -3.73 34.60 1.80
CA GLU A 293 -3.20 35.50 0.77
C GLU A 293 -3.72 35.17 -0.63
N PHE A 294 -4.19 33.93 -0.85
CA PHE A 294 -4.70 33.45 -2.14
C PHE A 294 -6.23 33.37 -2.19
N TYR A 295 -6.87 33.19 -1.03
CA TYR A 295 -8.32 33.01 -0.93
C TYR A 295 -8.90 33.90 0.16
N ASN A 296 -10.07 34.49 -0.10
CA ASN A 296 -10.91 35.03 0.96
C ASN A 296 -11.59 33.88 1.71
N LEU A 297 -10.91 33.34 2.73
CA LEU A 297 -11.34 32.12 3.42
C LEU A 297 -12.67 32.26 4.19
N LYS A 298 -13.19 33.47 4.35
CA LYS A 298 -14.53 33.72 4.91
C LYS A 298 -15.66 33.28 3.98
N ASP A 299 -15.38 33.09 2.70
CA ASP A 299 -16.36 32.64 1.71
C ASP A 299 -16.58 31.11 1.75
N TYR A 300 -15.83 30.39 2.59
CA TYR A 300 -15.86 28.94 2.75
C TYR A 300 -16.41 28.55 4.13
N LYS A 301 -16.95 27.33 4.22
CA LYS A 301 -17.43 26.76 5.49
C LYS A 301 -16.26 26.54 6.46
N ASN A 302 -16.60 26.46 7.74
CA ASN A 302 -15.64 26.19 8.81
C ASN A 302 -14.45 27.15 8.80
N TYR A 303 -14.72 28.44 8.54
CA TYR A 303 -13.70 29.49 8.60
C TYR A 303 -13.03 29.51 9.98
N SER A 304 -11.70 29.66 9.99
CA SER A 304 -10.92 29.88 11.21
C SER A 304 -9.64 30.65 10.91
N LYS A 305 -9.08 31.35 11.91
CA LYS A 305 -7.79 32.03 11.76
C LYS A 305 -6.64 31.04 11.54
N ALA A 306 -6.75 29.82 12.06
CA ALA A 306 -5.78 28.75 11.82
C ALA A 306 -5.72 28.39 10.32
N LYS A 307 -6.87 28.26 9.66
CA LYS A 307 -6.96 28.01 8.21
C LYS A 307 -6.27 29.11 7.39
N GLU A 308 -6.44 30.37 7.77
CA GLU A 308 -5.73 31.48 7.13
C GLU A 308 -4.20 31.40 7.27
N ASN A 309 -3.69 30.68 8.28
CA ASN A 309 -2.26 30.55 8.55
C ASN A 309 -1.64 29.27 7.98
N VAL A 310 -2.42 28.40 7.34
CA VAL A 310 -1.87 27.26 6.58
C VAL A 310 -0.95 27.80 5.50
N THR A 311 0.29 27.30 5.45
CA THR A 311 1.30 27.75 4.48
C THR A 311 1.37 26.82 3.27
N LEU A 312 1.93 27.29 2.17
CA LEU A 312 2.23 26.41 1.02
C LEU A 312 3.16 25.28 1.44
N LYS A 313 4.15 25.57 2.30
CA LYS A 313 5.05 24.56 2.89
C LYS A 313 4.27 23.48 3.61
N SER A 314 3.29 23.82 4.45
CA SER A 314 2.56 22.81 5.21
C SER A 314 1.65 21.92 4.34
N LEU A 315 1.22 22.40 3.17
CA LEU A 315 0.57 21.55 2.16
C LEU A 315 1.58 20.66 1.43
N LEU A 316 2.75 21.18 1.07
CA LEU A 316 3.83 20.42 0.41
C LEU A 316 4.34 19.28 1.29
N THR A 317 4.35 19.47 2.61
CA THR A 317 4.84 18.48 3.58
C THR A 317 3.75 17.61 4.19
N MET A 318 2.51 17.66 3.66
CA MET A 318 1.37 16.88 4.18
C MET A 318 1.12 17.12 5.68
N SER A 319 1.27 18.36 6.12
CA SER A 319 1.20 18.72 7.54
C SER A 319 0.35 19.97 7.77
N SER A 320 -0.76 20.07 7.05
CA SER A 320 -1.56 21.28 6.94
C SER A 320 -2.48 21.51 8.14
N GLY A 321 -2.79 20.46 8.92
CA GLY A 321 -3.72 20.50 10.05
C GLY A 321 -5.20 20.54 9.67
N PHE A 322 -5.54 20.34 8.39
CA PHE A 322 -6.94 20.09 8.00
C PHE A 322 -7.41 18.74 8.56
N THR A 323 -8.73 18.58 8.77
CA THR A 323 -9.31 17.26 9.05
C THR A 323 -9.41 16.44 7.75
N GLY A 324 -8.28 16.11 7.16
CA GLY A 324 -8.19 15.35 5.92
C GLY A 324 -7.01 14.39 5.99
N ASP A 325 -7.31 13.11 5.84
CA ASP A 325 -6.37 12.00 5.85
C ASP A 325 -6.93 10.92 4.93
N ASP A 326 -6.19 10.60 3.86
CA ASP A 326 -6.61 9.58 2.88
C ASP A 326 -6.45 8.16 3.44
N ASP A 327 -5.64 7.96 4.48
CA ASP A 327 -5.47 6.66 5.15
C ASP A 327 -6.60 6.36 6.15
N ASP A 328 -7.40 7.37 6.54
CA ASP A 328 -8.59 7.24 7.38
C ASP A 328 -9.87 7.43 6.56
N TYR A 329 -10.59 6.33 6.31
CA TYR A 329 -11.85 6.35 5.55
C TYR A 329 -12.98 7.15 6.21
N ASP A 330 -12.93 7.32 7.54
CA ASP A 330 -13.92 8.12 8.27
C ASP A 330 -13.54 9.61 8.29
N SER A 331 -12.35 9.97 7.79
CA SER A 331 -11.89 11.35 7.71
C SER A 331 -12.78 12.18 6.78
N PRO A 332 -13.32 13.33 7.25
CA PRO A 332 -14.15 14.19 6.40
C PRO A 332 -13.45 14.65 5.11
N GLY A 333 -12.12 14.77 5.17
CA GLY A 333 -11.28 15.21 4.05
C GLY A 333 -10.65 14.08 3.24
N ASN A 334 -11.01 12.82 3.49
CA ASN A 334 -10.59 11.68 2.67
C ASN A 334 -10.91 11.93 1.18
N GLU A 335 -10.00 11.59 0.28
CA GLU A 335 -10.14 11.84 -1.16
C GLU A 335 -11.40 11.24 -1.79
N GLU A 336 -11.91 10.11 -1.30
CA GLU A 336 -13.13 9.48 -1.81
C GLU A 336 -14.38 10.36 -1.58
N ASN A 337 -14.36 11.21 -0.56
CA ASN A 337 -15.40 12.23 -0.34
C ASN A 337 -15.26 13.45 -1.25
N MET A 338 -14.05 13.69 -1.79
CA MET A 338 -13.75 14.81 -2.68
C MET A 338 -14.17 14.50 -4.12
N TYR A 339 -13.82 13.31 -4.64
CA TYR A 339 -14.01 12.94 -6.05
C TYR A 339 -15.43 13.16 -6.60
N PRO A 340 -16.54 12.88 -5.88
CA PRO A 340 -17.88 13.10 -6.40
C PRO A 340 -18.34 14.57 -6.39
N THR A 341 -17.51 15.51 -5.94
CA THR A 341 -17.86 16.93 -5.85
C THR A 341 -17.51 17.72 -7.11
N GLU A 342 -18.25 18.80 -7.39
CA GLU A 342 -18.06 19.67 -8.56
C GLU A 342 -16.90 20.68 -8.42
N ASP A 343 -16.34 20.82 -7.21
CA ASP A 343 -15.24 21.75 -6.94
C ASP A 343 -14.39 21.23 -5.79
N TRP A 344 -13.27 20.61 -6.16
CA TRP A 344 -12.33 19.98 -5.24
C TRP A 344 -11.57 21.00 -4.37
N VAL A 345 -11.33 22.22 -4.87
CA VAL A 345 -10.70 23.29 -4.08
C VAL A 345 -11.67 23.76 -3.01
N LYS A 346 -12.92 24.00 -3.38
CA LYS A 346 -13.98 24.35 -2.43
C LYS A 346 -14.25 23.24 -1.43
N PHE A 347 -14.19 21.97 -1.85
CA PHE A 347 -14.26 20.83 -0.93
C PHE A 347 -13.17 20.96 0.15
N ALA A 348 -11.89 21.04 -0.24
CA ALA A 348 -10.77 21.14 0.68
C ALA A 348 -10.90 22.36 1.61
N LEU A 349 -11.19 23.55 1.07
CA LEU A 349 -11.28 24.78 1.84
C LEU A 349 -12.51 24.84 2.77
N ASN A 350 -13.54 24.03 2.52
CA ASN A 350 -14.70 23.88 3.41
C ASN A 350 -14.43 22.97 4.62
N LEU A 351 -13.37 22.16 4.60
CA LEU A 351 -13.06 21.26 5.72
C LEU A 351 -12.72 22.05 6.99
N PRO A 352 -13.04 21.54 8.19
CA PRO A 352 -12.55 22.11 9.43
C PRO A 352 -11.03 21.88 9.60
N MET A 353 -10.44 22.60 10.55
CA MET A 353 -9.07 22.36 11.03
C MET A 353 -9.14 21.42 12.24
N ASP A 354 -8.18 20.52 12.39
CA ASP A 354 -8.03 19.74 13.62
C ASP A 354 -7.32 20.60 14.68
N HIS A 355 -8.04 20.90 15.76
CA HIS A 355 -7.54 21.72 16.86
C HIS A 355 -6.44 21.02 17.68
N LYS A 356 -6.25 19.71 17.50
CA LYS A 356 -5.20 18.93 18.17
C LYS A 356 -3.88 18.93 17.41
N LYS A 357 -3.89 19.37 16.13
CA LYS A 357 -2.72 19.33 15.24
C LYS A 357 -2.05 20.68 15.12
N GLU A 358 -0.72 20.66 15.03
CA GLU A 358 0.12 21.81 14.76
C GLU A 358 0.50 21.87 13.27
N ILE A 359 0.15 22.98 12.62
CA ILE A 359 0.46 23.25 11.22
C ILE A 359 1.98 23.22 11.02
N GLY A 360 2.44 22.39 10.08
CA GLY A 360 3.85 22.23 9.76
C GLY A 360 4.55 21.12 10.55
N LYS A 361 3.85 20.42 11.46
CA LYS A 361 4.43 19.36 12.29
C LYS A 361 3.72 18.02 12.19
N ASP A 362 2.40 18.00 12.35
CA ASP A 362 1.63 16.75 12.36
C ASP A 362 1.30 16.34 10.93
N TYR A 363 1.61 15.09 10.59
CA TYR A 363 1.46 14.53 9.25
C TYR A 363 0.07 13.91 9.05
N ASP A 364 -0.59 14.27 7.96
CA ASP A 364 -1.73 13.56 7.39
C ASP A 364 -1.60 13.57 5.87
N TYR A 365 -1.66 12.40 5.23
CA TYR A 365 -1.60 12.35 3.78
C TYR A 365 -2.90 12.90 3.19
N PHE A 366 -2.86 14.12 2.67
CA PHE A 366 -4.05 14.90 2.34
C PHE A 366 -4.07 15.31 0.86
N THR A 367 -4.66 14.47 0.02
CA THR A 367 -4.69 14.69 -1.44
C THR A 367 -5.43 15.96 -1.84
N ALA A 368 -6.54 16.31 -1.19
CA ALA A 368 -7.29 17.52 -1.52
C ALA A 368 -6.47 18.81 -1.25
N GLY A 369 -5.53 18.78 -0.31
CA GLY A 369 -4.56 19.87 -0.08
C GLY A 369 -3.64 20.11 -1.28
N VAL A 370 -3.26 19.05 -1.99
CA VAL A 370 -2.44 19.16 -3.21
C VAL A 370 -3.24 19.71 -4.39
N VAL A 371 -4.55 19.48 -4.43
CA VAL A 371 -5.44 20.16 -5.40
C VAL A 371 -5.45 21.67 -5.17
N VAL A 372 -5.50 22.12 -3.91
CA VAL A 372 -5.39 23.55 -3.56
C VAL A 372 -4.04 24.12 -4.02
N LEU A 373 -2.94 23.40 -3.83
CA LEU A 373 -1.63 23.80 -4.37
C LEU A 373 -1.65 23.98 -5.89
N GLY A 374 -2.25 23.03 -6.61
CA GLY A 374 -2.36 23.10 -8.08
C GLY A 374 -3.17 24.31 -8.56
N ASP A 375 -4.28 24.63 -7.89
CA ASP A 375 -5.10 25.80 -8.20
C ASP A 375 -4.38 27.12 -7.90
N ILE A 376 -3.62 27.19 -6.79
CA ILE A 376 -2.76 28.35 -6.48
C ILE A 376 -1.74 28.56 -7.59
N ILE A 377 -0.99 27.52 -7.97
CA ILE A 377 -0.03 27.60 -9.07
C ILE A 377 -0.73 28.07 -10.35
N HIS A 378 -1.87 27.47 -10.68
CA HIS A 378 -2.64 27.81 -11.88
C HIS A 378 -3.02 29.29 -11.95
N LYS A 379 -3.42 29.89 -10.83
CA LYS A 379 -3.80 31.31 -10.75
C LYS A 379 -2.60 32.25 -10.76
N SER A 380 -1.47 31.82 -10.22
CA SER A 380 -0.26 32.65 -10.08
C SER A 380 0.59 32.72 -11.35
N VAL A 381 0.59 31.67 -12.18
CA VAL A 381 1.50 31.59 -13.35
C VAL A 381 0.83 32.01 -14.66
N PRO A 382 1.59 32.53 -15.64
CA PRO A 382 1.04 32.92 -16.93
C PRO A 382 0.44 31.73 -17.68
N LYS A 383 -0.75 31.92 -18.27
CA LYS A 383 -1.46 30.92 -19.08
C LYS A 383 -1.84 29.62 -18.33
N GLY A 384 -1.75 29.65 -16.99
CA GLY A 384 -2.18 28.56 -16.13
C GLY A 384 -1.21 27.37 -16.06
N LEU A 385 -1.46 26.51 -15.07
CA LEU A 385 -0.60 25.40 -14.65
C LEU A 385 -0.10 24.54 -15.83
N VAL A 386 -1.00 24.01 -16.67
CA VAL A 386 -0.63 23.03 -17.71
C VAL A 386 0.29 23.64 -18.77
N SER A 387 -0.02 24.85 -19.26
CA SER A 387 0.83 25.54 -20.25
C SER A 387 2.17 25.97 -19.65
N TYR A 388 2.19 26.31 -18.36
CA TYR A 388 3.41 26.66 -17.67
C TYR A 388 4.31 25.45 -17.44
N SER A 389 3.74 24.32 -17.00
CA SER A 389 4.45 23.04 -16.85
C SER A 389 5.08 22.56 -18.15
N ASP A 390 4.34 22.66 -19.26
CA ASP A 390 4.86 22.37 -20.60
C ASP A 390 6.13 23.18 -20.90
N LYS A 391 6.00 24.51 -20.83
CA LYS A 391 7.07 25.43 -21.20
C LYS A 391 8.30 25.35 -20.29
N LYS A 392 8.09 25.16 -18.98
CA LYS A 392 9.14 25.32 -17.97
C LYS A 392 9.73 24.03 -17.45
N LEU A 393 9.04 22.91 -17.62
CA LEU A 393 9.52 21.61 -17.15
C LEU A 393 9.57 20.59 -18.28
N PHE A 394 8.47 20.35 -18.98
CA PHE A 394 8.39 19.24 -19.94
C PHE A 394 9.21 19.49 -21.21
N ALA A 395 9.04 20.65 -21.86
CA ALA A 395 9.79 20.98 -23.07
C ALA A 395 11.32 21.04 -22.83
N PRO A 396 11.85 21.66 -21.75
CA PRO A 396 13.28 21.60 -21.44
C PRO A 396 13.82 20.18 -21.18
N LEU A 397 12.98 19.29 -20.64
CA LEU A 397 13.30 17.86 -20.48
C LEU A 397 13.10 17.05 -21.78
N GLY A 398 12.58 17.66 -22.86
CA GLY A 398 12.22 16.94 -24.07
C GLY A 398 11.12 15.91 -23.85
N ILE A 399 10.13 16.24 -23.00
CA ILE A 399 8.93 15.44 -22.75
C ILE A 399 7.82 16.03 -23.61
N GLU A 400 7.55 15.39 -24.74
CA GLU A 400 6.62 15.90 -25.76
C GLU A 400 5.24 15.23 -25.70
N ASN A 401 5.17 14.01 -25.16
CA ASN A 401 3.93 13.25 -25.06
C ASN A 401 3.58 13.00 -23.60
N TYR A 402 2.55 13.69 -23.12
CA TYR A 402 2.04 13.57 -21.76
C TYR A 402 0.53 13.83 -21.74
N ARG A 403 -0.15 13.34 -20.71
CA ARG A 403 -1.59 13.59 -20.51
C ARG A 403 -1.88 14.03 -19.09
N TRP A 404 -2.46 15.21 -18.94
CA TRP A 404 -3.06 15.65 -17.69
C TRP A 404 -4.47 15.09 -17.55
N GLN A 405 -4.79 14.62 -16.35
CA GLN A 405 -6.18 14.61 -15.88
C GLN A 405 -6.53 16.02 -15.42
N TYR A 406 -7.83 16.36 -15.42
CA TYR A 406 -8.31 17.67 -15.02
C TYR A 406 -9.28 17.55 -13.86
N THR A 407 -9.23 18.51 -12.95
CA THR A 407 -10.26 18.70 -11.93
C THR A 407 -11.60 19.05 -12.59
N PRO A 408 -12.74 18.93 -11.89
CA PRO A 408 -14.04 19.40 -12.37
C PRO A 408 -14.01 20.87 -12.82
N THR A 409 -13.24 21.71 -12.13
CA THR A 409 -12.99 23.13 -12.43
C THR A 409 -11.98 23.38 -13.56
N LYS A 410 -11.55 22.34 -14.28
CA LYS A 410 -10.68 22.37 -15.48
C LYS A 410 -9.24 22.84 -15.21
N VAL A 411 -8.75 22.69 -13.99
CA VAL A 411 -7.33 22.83 -13.66
C VAL A 411 -6.64 21.47 -13.84
N GLY A 412 -5.36 21.46 -14.24
CA GLY A 412 -4.58 20.22 -14.29
C GLY A 412 -4.51 19.57 -12.91
N ASN A 413 -4.81 18.27 -12.83
CA ASN A 413 -4.91 17.56 -11.56
C ASN A 413 -3.52 17.30 -10.96
N THR A 414 -3.13 18.11 -9.97
CA THR A 414 -1.88 17.94 -9.21
C THR A 414 -1.96 16.89 -8.12
N ALA A 415 -3.16 16.42 -7.76
CA ALA A 415 -3.33 15.32 -6.82
C ALA A 415 -2.88 13.97 -7.40
N GLY A 416 -2.79 13.86 -8.72
CA GLY A 416 -2.23 12.68 -9.38
C GLY A 416 -2.77 12.50 -10.79
N GLY A 417 -2.40 11.39 -11.42
CA GLY A 417 -2.97 10.98 -12.69
C GLY A 417 -2.32 11.59 -13.93
N LEU A 418 -1.27 12.39 -13.75
CA LEU A 418 -0.37 12.84 -14.82
C LEU A 418 0.27 11.61 -15.47
N GLN A 419 0.07 11.43 -16.78
CA GLN A 419 0.54 10.27 -17.54
C GLN A 419 1.74 10.62 -18.42
N LEU A 420 2.86 9.92 -18.22
CA LEU A 420 4.09 10.02 -19.02
C LEU A 420 4.60 8.62 -19.37
N ARG A 421 5.58 8.54 -20.28
CA ARG A 421 6.40 7.34 -20.49
C ARG A 421 7.34 7.12 -19.31
N SER A 422 7.75 5.87 -19.07
CA SER A 422 8.68 5.53 -17.98
C SER A 422 10.04 6.23 -18.13
N LEU A 423 10.55 6.36 -19.35
CA LEU A 423 11.77 7.11 -19.64
C LEU A 423 11.65 8.60 -19.32
N ASP A 424 10.46 9.19 -19.45
CA ASP A 424 10.22 10.60 -19.13
C ASP A 424 10.04 10.83 -17.62
N TYR A 425 9.45 9.87 -16.90
CA TYR A 425 9.53 9.85 -15.43
C TYR A 425 10.97 9.75 -14.93
N ALA A 426 11.82 8.98 -15.62
CA ALA A 426 13.24 8.89 -15.27
C ALA A 426 13.96 10.24 -15.46
N LYS A 427 13.54 11.08 -16.43
CA LYS A 427 14.12 12.43 -16.62
C LYS A 427 13.79 13.33 -15.45
N PHE A 428 12.55 13.25 -14.95
CA PHE A 428 12.13 13.95 -13.74
C PHE A 428 12.94 13.50 -12.52
N GLY A 429 13.10 12.19 -12.30
CA GLY A 429 13.93 11.69 -11.20
C GLY A 429 15.40 12.13 -11.33
N GLN A 430 15.95 12.11 -12.55
CA GLN A 430 17.33 12.53 -12.82
C GLN A 430 17.54 14.03 -12.65
N LEU A 431 16.55 14.87 -12.98
CA LEU A 431 16.57 16.30 -12.69
C LEU A 431 16.80 16.54 -11.19
N TYR A 432 16.05 15.84 -10.33
CA TYR A 432 16.23 15.91 -8.88
C TYR A 432 17.56 15.31 -8.42
N LYS A 433 18.00 14.18 -8.99
CA LYS A 433 19.32 13.60 -8.72
C LYS A 433 20.46 14.57 -9.06
N ASN A 434 20.29 15.38 -10.11
CA ASN A 434 21.21 16.42 -10.54
C ASN A 434 20.99 17.77 -9.85
N LYS A 435 20.27 17.80 -8.73
CA LYS A 435 20.00 19.02 -7.98
C LYS A 435 19.36 20.14 -8.80
N GLY A 436 18.49 19.77 -9.75
CA GLY A 436 17.76 20.70 -10.61
C GLY A 436 18.47 21.08 -11.91
N LEU A 437 19.63 20.50 -12.20
CA LEU A 437 20.36 20.73 -13.44
C LEU A 437 19.97 19.72 -14.53
N TRP A 438 19.67 20.22 -15.73
CA TRP A 438 19.44 19.41 -16.92
C TRP A 438 20.13 20.03 -18.12
N ASN A 439 20.98 19.27 -18.83
CA ASN A 439 21.77 19.77 -19.97
C ASN A 439 22.47 21.12 -19.72
N SER A 440 23.06 21.28 -18.53
CA SER A 440 23.72 22.51 -18.06
C SER A 440 22.80 23.72 -17.82
N GLU A 441 21.48 23.55 -17.90
CA GLU A 441 20.49 24.55 -17.51
C GLU A 441 19.93 24.23 -16.11
N GLN A 442 19.86 25.24 -15.24
CA GLN A 442 19.25 25.11 -13.91
C GLN A 442 17.74 25.29 -14.05
N LEU A 443 17.00 24.18 -14.11
CA LEU A 443 15.53 24.22 -14.25
C LEU A 443 14.81 24.35 -12.91
N LEU A 444 15.38 23.76 -11.84
CA LEU A 444 14.87 23.89 -10.47
C LEU A 444 15.96 24.48 -9.58
N PRO A 445 15.66 25.40 -8.66
CA PRO A 445 16.67 25.87 -7.72
C PRO A 445 17.27 24.72 -6.90
N GLU A 446 18.59 24.67 -6.75
CA GLU A 446 19.28 23.62 -5.97
C GLU A 446 18.72 23.52 -4.55
N LEU A 447 18.52 24.66 -3.88
CA LEU A 447 17.93 24.71 -2.54
C LEU A 447 16.48 24.19 -2.49
N TRP A 448 15.71 24.34 -3.57
CA TRP A 448 14.36 23.77 -3.65
C TRP A 448 14.44 22.25 -3.70
N VAL A 449 15.31 21.70 -4.55
CA VAL A 449 15.55 20.26 -4.67
C VAL A 449 16.02 19.67 -3.34
N GLU A 450 16.98 20.31 -2.66
CA GLU A 450 17.46 19.87 -1.35
C GLU A 450 16.33 19.83 -0.31
N LYS A 451 15.50 20.88 -0.24
CA LYS A 451 14.30 20.89 0.62
C LYS A 451 13.33 19.79 0.24
N SER A 452 13.06 19.60 -1.05
CA SER A 452 12.12 18.57 -1.54
C SER A 452 12.51 17.16 -1.13
N LEU A 453 13.81 16.81 -1.18
CA LEU A 453 14.31 15.47 -0.87
C LEU A 453 14.76 15.32 0.60
N SER A 454 14.65 16.37 1.42
CA SER A 454 15.03 16.33 2.84
C SER A 454 13.90 15.79 3.73
N LYS A 455 14.27 15.29 4.90
CA LYS A 455 13.35 14.78 5.93
C LYS A 455 12.65 15.96 6.63
N GLN A 456 11.56 16.49 6.06
CA GLN A 456 10.86 17.67 6.61
C GLN A 456 9.93 17.30 7.77
N VAL A 457 9.04 16.32 7.56
CA VAL A 457 8.05 15.88 8.55
C VAL A 457 8.15 14.37 8.72
N LYS A 458 8.11 13.87 9.97
CA LYS A 458 8.15 12.44 10.27
C LYS A 458 6.77 11.83 10.09
N GLN A 459 6.68 10.65 9.48
CA GLN A 459 5.43 9.92 9.39
C GLN A 459 5.17 9.14 10.69
N PRO A 460 3.92 9.06 11.18
CA PRO A 460 3.62 8.43 12.47
C PRO A 460 3.72 6.90 12.44
N TYR A 461 3.79 6.29 11.25
CA TYR A 461 3.65 4.84 11.06
C TYR A 461 5.00 4.08 10.96
N ASP A 462 6.11 4.77 10.69
CA ASP A 462 7.43 4.17 10.54
C ASP A 462 8.52 5.15 11.02
N GLU A 463 9.31 4.72 12.00
CA GLU A 463 10.38 5.50 12.63
C GLU A 463 11.43 6.01 11.63
N SER A 464 11.61 5.31 10.51
CA SER A 464 12.57 5.65 9.45
C SER A 464 11.98 6.46 8.29
N SER A 465 10.66 6.66 8.28
CA SER A 465 9.95 7.27 7.17
C SER A 465 9.62 8.75 7.42
N PHE A 466 9.98 9.56 6.44
CA PHE A 466 9.75 11.01 6.45
C PHE A 466 9.10 11.45 5.16
N TYR A 467 8.59 12.67 5.14
CA TYR A 467 8.01 13.32 3.99
C TYR A 467 8.70 14.67 3.75
N GLY A 468 9.03 14.95 2.48
CA GLY A 468 9.64 16.18 2.00
C GLY A 468 8.61 17.08 1.32
N TYR A 469 8.98 17.77 0.23
CA TYR A 469 8.00 18.55 -0.56
C TYR A 469 7.34 17.67 -1.60
N LEU A 470 6.33 16.92 -1.19
CA LEU A 470 5.64 15.91 -2.02
C LEU A 470 6.57 14.77 -2.47
N PHE A 471 7.56 14.42 -1.65
CA PHE A 471 8.43 13.26 -1.80
C PHE A 471 8.45 12.44 -0.52
N TRP A 472 8.53 11.14 -0.66
CA TRP A 472 8.70 10.20 0.43
C TRP A 472 10.18 9.96 0.67
N ASN A 473 10.59 9.73 1.92
CA ASN A 473 11.95 9.37 2.27
C ASN A 473 11.95 8.08 3.09
N ARG A 474 12.84 7.15 2.75
CA ARG A 474 13.06 5.90 3.49
C ARG A 474 14.50 5.43 3.35
N VAL A 475 14.88 4.45 4.17
CA VAL A 475 16.13 3.69 4.04
C VAL A 475 15.79 2.27 3.56
N TYR A 476 16.50 1.80 2.54
CA TYR A 476 16.48 0.39 2.14
C TYR A 476 17.82 -0.26 2.50
N THR A 477 17.77 -1.42 3.13
CA THR A 477 18.97 -2.20 3.47
C THR A 477 19.15 -3.30 2.43
N VAL A 478 20.28 -3.29 1.73
CA VAL A 478 20.66 -4.31 0.74
C VAL A 478 22.09 -4.75 1.04
N ASN A 479 22.35 -6.06 1.07
CA ASN A 479 23.66 -6.62 1.41
C ASN A 479 24.27 -6.04 2.70
N ASN A 480 23.45 -5.88 3.75
CA ASN A 480 23.81 -5.26 5.04
C ASN A 480 24.30 -3.81 4.95
N LYS A 481 23.96 -3.10 3.87
CA LYS A 481 24.25 -1.67 3.69
C LYS A 481 22.96 -0.89 3.51
N ASP A 482 22.87 0.22 4.23
CA ASP A 482 21.74 1.13 4.18
C ASP A 482 21.90 2.14 3.03
N TYR A 483 20.81 2.37 2.31
CA TYR A 483 20.73 3.33 1.22
C TYR A 483 19.57 4.28 1.48
N GLU A 484 19.89 5.55 1.71
CA GLU A 484 18.86 6.59 1.82
C GLU A 484 18.33 6.95 0.42
N VAL A 485 17.01 6.92 0.31
CA VAL A 485 16.30 7.21 -0.93
C VAL A 485 15.16 8.18 -0.69
N ALA A 486 15.08 9.19 -1.54
CA ALA A 486 13.87 9.97 -1.72
C ALA A 486 13.11 9.39 -2.91
N PHE A 487 11.79 9.30 -2.85
CA PHE A 487 11.01 8.67 -3.89
C PHE A 487 9.63 9.27 -4.07
N CYS A 488 9.11 9.15 -5.29
CA CYS A 488 7.71 9.34 -5.61
C CYS A 488 7.03 7.97 -5.47
N THR A 489 5.83 7.91 -4.89
CA THR A 489 5.01 6.69 -4.93
C THR A 489 3.57 7.02 -5.32
N GLY A 490 2.96 6.11 -6.05
CA GLY A 490 1.60 6.22 -6.53
C GLY A 490 0.87 4.88 -6.44
N TYR A 491 -0.43 4.98 -6.16
CA TYR A 491 -1.31 3.83 -6.06
C TYR A 491 -1.11 2.84 -7.22
N GLY A 492 -1.19 1.55 -6.92
CA GLY A 492 -0.89 0.48 -7.88
C GLY A 492 0.58 0.04 -7.95
N GLY A 493 1.46 0.62 -7.13
CA GLY A 493 2.88 0.21 -7.04
C GLY A 493 3.85 1.10 -7.82
N ASN A 494 3.40 2.23 -8.37
CA ASN A 494 4.23 3.10 -9.19
C ASN A 494 5.27 3.85 -8.34
N LYS A 495 6.55 3.80 -8.69
CA LYS A 495 7.63 4.47 -7.95
C LYS A 495 8.70 5.08 -8.85
N ILE A 496 9.23 6.23 -8.41
CA ILE A 496 10.48 6.84 -8.91
C ILE A 496 11.42 6.93 -7.72
N PHE A 497 12.48 6.13 -7.70
CA PHE A 497 13.49 6.12 -6.66
C PHE A 497 14.66 7.03 -7.05
N ILE A 498 15.06 7.91 -6.13
CA ILE A 498 16.16 8.86 -6.29
C ILE A 498 17.13 8.61 -5.13
N PHE A 499 18.16 7.81 -5.38
CA PHE A 499 19.14 7.48 -4.36
C PHE A 499 20.02 8.68 -4.06
N LYS A 500 20.38 8.89 -2.79
CA LYS A 500 21.29 9.98 -2.41
C LYS A 500 22.75 9.62 -2.69
N ASP A 501 23.18 8.47 -2.19
CA ASP A 501 24.60 8.13 -2.10
C ASP A 501 25.12 7.24 -3.25
N ILE A 502 24.23 6.74 -4.10
CA ILE A 502 24.58 5.93 -5.29
C ILE A 502 24.03 6.59 -6.56
N PRO A 503 24.63 6.36 -7.74
CA PRO A 503 24.34 7.14 -8.95
C PRO A 503 23.06 6.74 -9.68
N PHE A 504 22.08 6.19 -8.98
CA PHE A 504 20.91 5.57 -9.59
C PHE A 504 19.63 6.40 -9.45
N VAL A 505 18.87 6.42 -10.54
CA VAL A 505 17.43 6.71 -10.58
C VAL A 505 16.73 5.48 -11.14
N ILE A 506 15.73 4.98 -10.43
CA ILE A 506 15.00 3.76 -10.83
C ILE A 506 13.52 4.09 -10.92
N VAL A 507 12.89 3.75 -12.03
CA VAL A 507 11.45 3.91 -12.24
C VAL A 507 10.83 2.53 -12.37
N ILE A 508 9.77 2.28 -11.61
CA ILE A 508 8.93 1.09 -11.74
C ILE A 508 7.50 1.57 -11.91
N THR A 509 6.83 1.15 -12.98
CA THR A 509 5.40 1.40 -13.17
C THR A 509 4.62 0.12 -13.05
N ALA A 510 3.39 0.21 -12.52
CA ALA A 510 2.53 -0.93 -12.30
C ALA A 510 1.04 -0.50 -12.27
N GLN A 511 0.16 -1.48 -12.45
CA GLN A 511 -1.30 -1.32 -12.49
C GLN A 511 -2.03 -2.15 -11.42
N ALA A 512 -1.35 -2.51 -10.33
CA ALA A 512 -1.91 -3.30 -9.23
C ALA A 512 -2.87 -2.48 -8.32
N PHE A 513 -3.85 -1.79 -8.91
CA PHE A 513 -4.79 -0.93 -8.19
C PHE A 513 -5.73 -1.77 -7.32
N GLY A 514 -6.03 -1.31 -6.11
CA GLY A 514 -6.98 -2.01 -5.22
C GLY A 514 -6.39 -3.12 -4.39
N ILE A 515 -5.08 -3.41 -4.52
CA ILE A 515 -4.48 -4.62 -3.96
C ILE A 515 -3.42 -4.31 -2.90
N PRO A 516 -3.47 -4.96 -1.71
CA PRO A 516 -2.53 -4.69 -0.61
C PRO A 516 -1.05 -4.90 -0.94
N TYR A 517 -0.72 -5.85 -1.82
CA TYR A 517 0.68 -6.15 -2.15
C TYR A 517 1.33 -5.09 -3.06
N ALA A 518 0.55 -4.17 -3.65
CA ALA A 518 0.99 -3.35 -4.78
C ALA A 518 2.29 -2.58 -4.52
N HIS A 519 2.44 -1.98 -3.34
CA HIS A 519 3.66 -1.27 -2.96
C HIS A 519 4.76 -2.21 -2.45
N ALA A 520 4.37 -3.26 -1.70
CA ALA A 520 5.30 -4.20 -1.09
C ALA A 520 6.07 -4.99 -2.16
N GLN A 521 5.41 -5.46 -3.21
CA GLN A 521 6.07 -6.20 -4.28
C GLN A 521 7.16 -5.38 -4.97
N VAL A 522 6.94 -4.08 -5.18
CA VAL A 522 7.92 -3.19 -5.82
C VAL A 522 9.12 -2.94 -4.90
N ASP A 523 8.90 -2.89 -3.58
CA ASP A 523 9.99 -2.84 -2.60
C ASP A 523 10.79 -4.15 -2.59
N THR A 524 10.13 -5.29 -2.68
CA THR A 524 10.77 -6.60 -2.80
C THR A 524 11.58 -6.70 -4.09
N MET A 525 11.04 -6.25 -5.23
CA MET A 525 11.78 -6.19 -6.51
C MET A 525 13.05 -5.35 -6.37
N LEU A 526 12.94 -4.17 -5.74
CA LEU A 526 14.07 -3.28 -5.54
C LEU A 526 15.17 -3.92 -4.68
N VAL A 527 14.81 -4.48 -3.54
CA VAL A 527 15.76 -4.99 -2.53
C VAL A 527 16.38 -6.33 -2.92
N ASN A 528 15.60 -7.25 -3.52
CA ASN A 528 16.05 -8.62 -3.75
C ASN A 528 16.63 -8.84 -5.14
N TYR A 529 16.26 -8.01 -6.12
CA TYR A 529 16.66 -8.21 -7.51
C TYR A 529 17.40 -7.01 -8.08
N ILE A 530 16.77 -5.83 -8.08
CA ILE A 530 17.27 -4.68 -8.85
C ILE A 530 18.54 -4.10 -8.23
N LEU A 531 18.50 -3.65 -6.97
CA LEU A 531 19.70 -3.08 -6.34
C LEU A 531 20.85 -4.09 -6.24
N PRO A 532 20.63 -5.36 -5.83
CA PRO A 532 21.68 -6.38 -5.89
C PRO A 532 22.29 -6.54 -7.29
N ALA A 533 21.50 -6.42 -8.36
CA ALA A 533 22.01 -6.52 -9.72
C ALA A 533 22.88 -5.32 -10.11
N LEU A 534 22.43 -4.13 -9.74
CA LEU A 534 23.06 -2.87 -10.15
C LEU A 534 24.33 -2.56 -9.32
N LEU A 535 24.39 -3.00 -8.07
CA LEU A 535 25.49 -2.72 -7.14
C LEU A 535 26.70 -3.65 -7.28
N GLN A 536 26.55 -4.85 -7.85
CA GLN A 536 27.61 -5.86 -7.97
C GLN A 536 28.71 -5.51 -9.00
N THR A 537 28.93 -4.22 -9.28
CA THR A 537 29.77 -3.76 -10.41
C THR A 537 31.03 -3.00 -9.98
N GLU A 538 31.52 -3.25 -8.76
CA GLU A 538 32.89 -2.89 -8.37
C GLU A 538 33.87 -4.03 -8.58
#